data_AF-A0AAD0CJ00-F1
#
_entry.id   AF-A0AAD0CJ00-F1
#
_cell.length_a   1.000
_cell.length_b   1.000
_cell.length_c   1.000
_cell.angle_alpha   90.00
_cell.angle_beta   90.00
_cell.angle_gamma   90.00
#
_symmetry.space_group_name_H-M   'P 1'
#
loop_
_entity.id
_entity.type
_entity.pdbx_description
1 polymer ?
#
loop_
_entity_poly.entity_id
_entity_poly.type
_entity_poly.pdbx_seq_one_letter_code
_entity_poly.pdbx_strand_id
1 'polypeptide(L)'
;MTRILLLGGTTEASTLARTLAEAGIDAVFSYAGRTARPVGQPLPTRVGGFGGAEGLETYLNTEGFTHVVDATHPFAAQMSTNAVQACAAAAVPLCAFERPAWQAAEGDRWLHTDSIDGAVAALPDAPARVFLAIGKQNLTQFAAKPQHHYLLRLVDEPAANLPLPSTMVEIARGPFDVAGDTALMRRHGITHVVAKNAGGAGAAAKLSAARDLALPVIMIGRPVVPNRPIKGNVAEVMAWLSHPAA
;
A
#
# COMPACT_ATOMS: atom_id res chain seq x y z
N MET A 1 19.62 20.90 -12.55
CA MET A 1 20.12 19.54 -12.20
C MET A 1 18.93 18.73 -11.71
N THR A 2 18.85 17.44 -12.06
CA THR A 2 17.71 16.59 -11.70
C THR A 2 17.72 16.29 -10.19
N ARG A 3 16.67 16.72 -9.51
CA ARG A 3 16.37 16.43 -8.09
C ARG A 3 15.01 15.77 -7.97
N ILE A 4 14.94 14.62 -7.32
CA ILE A 4 13.76 13.75 -7.32
C ILE A 4 13.13 13.68 -5.92
N LEU A 5 11.81 13.87 -5.84
CA LEU A 5 11.04 13.48 -4.66
C LEU A 5 10.46 12.08 -4.89
N LEU A 6 10.89 11.12 -4.07
CA LEU A 6 10.36 9.76 -4.07
C LEU A 6 9.35 9.59 -2.93
N LEU A 7 8.07 9.59 -3.26
CA LEU A 7 7.01 9.31 -2.29
C LEU A 7 6.96 7.81 -2.03
N GLY A 8 7.27 7.39 -0.81
CA GLY A 8 7.55 6.00 -0.49
C GLY A 8 6.47 5.28 0.32
N GLY A 9 6.84 4.11 0.86
CA GLY A 9 5.96 3.25 1.66
C GLY A 9 5.73 1.86 1.09
N THR A 10 6.39 1.52 -0.01
CA THR A 10 6.31 0.20 -0.66
C THR A 10 7.70 -0.44 -0.82
N THR A 11 7.73 -1.73 -1.12
CA THR A 11 8.97 -2.43 -1.47
C THR A 11 9.55 -1.87 -2.77
N GLU A 12 8.69 -1.51 -3.72
CA GLU A 12 9.03 -0.90 -5.01
C GLU A 12 9.74 0.45 -4.81
N ALA A 13 9.22 1.30 -3.92
CA ALA A 13 9.90 2.54 -3.54
C ALA A 13 11.30 2.27 -2.98
N SER A 14 11.46 1.22 -2.16
CA SER A 14 12.76 0.87 -1.57
C SER A 14 13.74 0.35 -2.63
N THR A 15 13.25 -0.40 -3.62
CA THR A 15 14.06 -0.84 -4.75
C THR A 15 14.51 0.35 -5.60
N LEU A 16 13.59 1.27 -5.94
CA LEU A 16 13.93 2.47 -6.71
C LEU A 16 14.90 3.38 -5.95
N ALA A 17 14.71 3.56 -4.63
CA ALA A 17 15.60 4.35 -3.80
C ALA A 17 17.06 3.85 -3.88
N ARG A 18 17.25 2.54 -3.88
CA ARG A 18 18.57 1.91 -4.05
C ARG A 18 19.15 2.19 -5.44
N THR A 19 18.36 2.03 -6.50
CA THR A 19 18.80 2.32 -7.86
C THR A 19 19.19 3.79 -8.04
N LEU A 20 18.43 4.73 -7.47
CA LEU A 20 18.75 6.16 -7.51
C LEU A 20 20.06 6.47 -6.77
N ALA A 21 20.25 5.86 -5.59
CA ALA A 21 21.47 6.04 -4.80
C ALA A 21 22.71 5.45 -5.49
N GLU A 22 22.61 4.24 -6.05
CA GLU A 22 23.68 3.58 -6.81
C GLU A 22 24.05 4.38 -8.07
N ALA A 23 23.07 5.03 -8.71
CA ALA A 23 23.29 5.91 -9.85
C ALA A 23 23.80 7.32 -9.47
N GLY A 24 23.92 7.64 -8.18
CA GLY A 24 24.35 8.96 -7.70
C GLY A 24 23.36 10.09 -8.03
N ILE A 25 22.07 9.77 -8.21
CA ILE A 25 21.03 10.75 -8.54
C ILE A 25 20.55 11.43 -7.27
N ASP A 26 20.47 12.76 -7.29
CA ASP A 26 19.96 13.56 -6.18
C ASP A 26 18.47 13.28 -5.95
N ALA A 27 18.15 12.64 -4.83
CA ALA A 27 16.80 12.22 -4.50
C ALA A 27 16.53 12.26 -2.99
N VAL A 28 15.29 12.61 -2.63
CA VAL A 28 14.79 12.58 -1.26
C VAL A 28 13.66 11.56 -1.17
N PHE A 29 13.77 10.65 -0.21
CA PHE A 29 12.73 9.67 0.11
C PHE A 29 11.74 10.26 1.13
N SER A 30 10.44 10.08 0.93
CA SER A 30 9.41 10.58 1.83
C SER A 30 8.54 9.47 2.42
N TYR A 31 8.51 9.37 3.75
CA TYR A 31 7.57 8.54 4.49
C TYR A 31 6.45 9.37 5.11
N ALA A 32 5.23 8.82 5.13
CA ALA A 32 4.08 9.45 5.79
C ALA A 32 4.13 9.39 7.34
N GLY A 33 5.10 8.69 7.95
CA GLY A 33 5.20 8.56 9.42
C GLY A 33 4.15 7.62 10.04
N ARG A 34 3.64 6.65 9.28
CA ARG A 34 2.55 5.76 9.74
C ARG A 34 3.01 4.58 10.61
N THR A 35 4.30 4.30 10.65
CA THR A 35 4.92 3.23 11.45
C THR A 35 5.96 3.82 12.39
N ALA A 36 6.09 3.27 13.61
CA ALA A 36 7.02 3.81 14.61
C ALA A 36 8.49 3.70 14.18
N ARG A 37 8.85 2.62 13.48
CA ARG A 37 10.22 2.37 12.99
C ARG A 37 10.20 2.04 11.50
N PRO A 38 10.18 3.05 10.60
CA PRO A 38 10.30 2.80 9.16
C PRO A 38 11.66 2.17 8.85
N VAL A 39 11.73 1.42 7.75
CA VAL A 39 12.99 0.83 7.27
C VAL A 39 13.89 1.96 6.75
N GLY A 40 15.17 1.92 7.08
CA GLY A 40 16.15 2.88 6.57
C GLY A 40 16.27 2.81 5.05
N GLN A 41 16.47 3.96 4.41
CA GLN A 41 16.59 4.08 2.95
C GLN A 41 17.98 4.64 2.60
N PRO A 42 18.55 4.26 1.43
CA PRO A 42 19.88 4.72 1.00
C PRO A 42 19.85 6.15 0.42
N LEU A 43 18.89 6.98 0.84
CA LEU A 43 18.68 8.36 0.39
C LEU A 43 18.37 9.26 1.60
N PRO A 44 18.65 10.57 1.52
CA PRO A 44 18.09 11.55 2.44
C PRO A 44 16.59 11.31 2.62
N THR A 45 16.15 11.12 3.86
CA THR A 45 14.78 10.67 4.15
C THR A 45 14.06 11.67 5.03
N ARG A 46 12.88 12.12 4.58
CA ARG A 46 11.93 12.90 5.39
C ARG A 46 10.81 12.01 5.91
N VAL A 47 10.27 12.38 7.08
CA VAL A 47 9.13 11.69 7.69
C VAL A 47 8.08 12.70 8.12
N GLY A 48 6.84 12.49 7.67
CA GLY A 48 5.69 13.34 8.01
C GLY A 48 4.85 13.71 6.79
N GLY A 49 3.65 14.21 7.03
CA GLY A 49 2.79 14.75 5.98
C GLY A 49 3.38 16.01 5.33
N PHE A 50 2.74 16.45 4.25
CA PHE A 50 3.06 17.72 3.58
C PHE A 50 2.07 18.83 3.92
N GLY A 51 0.93 18.53 4.55
CA GLY A 51 -0.15 19.50 4.77
C GLY A 51 -1.11 19.63 3.58
N GLY A 52 -1.38 18.54 2.86
CA GLY A 52 -2.25 18.54 1.67
C GLY A 52 -1.50 18.77 0.37
N ALA A 53 -2.23 19.10 -0.69
CA ALA A 53 -1.66 19.39 -2.01
C ALA A 53 -0.85 20.71 -2.01
N GLU A 54 -1.39 21.78 -1.42
CA GLU A 54 -0.73 23.10 -1.31
C GLU A 54 0.59 23.03 -0.55
N GLY A 55 0.61 22.28 0.56
CA GLY A 55 1.84 22.09 1.32
C GLY A 55 2.87 21.23 0.59
N LEU A 56 2.43 20.27 -0.25
CA LEU A 56 3.34 19.54 -1.14
C LEU A 56 3.88 20.46 -2.24
N GLU A 57 3.04 21.28 -2.87
CA GLU A 57 3.46 22.26 -3.88
C GLU A 57 4.52 23.22 -3.35
N THR A 58 4.27 23.79 -2.15
CA THR A 58 5.22 24.67 -1.47
C THR A 58 6.56 23.97 -1.24
N TYR A 59 6.51 22.71 -0.81
CA TYR A 59 7.70 21.89 -0.60
C TYR A 59 8.45 21.60 -1.91
N LEU A 60 7.74 21.30 -3.00
CA LEU A 60 8.33 21.10 -4.33
C LEU A 60 9.10 22.32 -4.80
N ASN A 61 8.51 23.50 -4.68
CA ASN A 61 9.10 24.77 -5.11
C ASN A 61 10.29 25.19 -4.24
N THR A 62 10.15 25.08 -2.92
CA THR A 62 11.17 25.54 -1.96
C THR A 62 12.43 24.69 -2.01
N GLU A 63 12.28 23.37 -2.19
CA GLU A 63 13.40 22.43 -2.27
C GLU A 63 13.93 22.21 -3.69
N GLY A 64 13.32 22.87 -4.69
CA GLY A 64 13.74 22.79 -6.09
C GLY A 64 13.63 21.38 -6.68
N PHE A 65 12.56 20.65 -6.36
CA PHE A 65 12.34 19.32 -6.95
C PHE A 65 11.96 19.45 -8.42
N THR A 66 12.64 18.67 -9.26
CA THR A 66 12.41 18.64 -10.70
C THR A 66 11.49 17.52 -11.15
N HIS A 67 11.35 16.47 -10.34
CA HIS A 67 10.53 15.30 -10.66
C HIS A 67 9.94 14.72 -9.38
N VAL A 68 8.73 14.17 -9.49
CA VAL A 68 8.11 13.36 -8.44
C VAL A 68 7.88 11.95 -8.95
N VAL A 69 8.30 10.97 -8.18
CA VAL A 69 7.91 9.57 -8.36
C VAL A 69 6.99 9.17 -7.20
N ASP A 70 5.72 8.95 -7.52
CA ASP A 70 4.75 8.38 -6.59
C ASP A 70 4.89 6.85 -6.56
N ALA A 71 5.67 6.36 -5.59
CA ALA A 71 5.82 4.94 -5.30
C ALA A 71 5.09 4.56 -3.99
N THR A 72 4.05 5.31 -3.62
CA THR A 72 3.23 5.02 -2.44
C THR A 72 2.39 3.76 -2.64
N HIS A 73 1.77 3.25 -1.57
CA HIS A 73 0.89 2.07 -1.70
C HIS A 73 -0.29 2.41 -2.63
N PRO A 74 -0.76 1.51 -3.52
CA PRO A 74 -1.92 1.76 -4.40
C PRO A 74 -3.25 2.12 -3.72
N PHE A 75 -3.30 2.08 -2.39
CA PHE A 75 -4.46 2.46 -1.57
C PHE A 75 -4.22 3.76 -0.79
N ALA A 76 -3.07 4.41 -0.99
CA ALA A 76 -2.75 5.74 -0.49
C ALA A 76 -3.28 6.82 -1.44
N ALA A 77 -4.50 6.63 -1.97
CA ALA A 77 -5.09 7.48 -3.00
C ALA A 77 -5.07 8.97 -2.67
N GLN A 78 -5.28 9.35 -1.40
CA GLN A 78 -5.19 10.75 -1.00
C GLN A 78 -3.81 11.34 -1.28
N MET A 79 -2.73 10.60 -1.00
CA MET A 79 -1.37 11.07 -1.26
C MET A 79 -1.11 11.17 -2.77
N SER A 80 -1.55 10.16 -3.55
CA SER A 80 -1.43 10.19 -5.01
C SER A 80 -2.23 11.34 -5.64
N THR A 81 -3.46 11.60 -5.18
CA THR A 81 -4.28 12.73 -5.60
C THR A 81 -3.60 14.06 -5.27
N ASN A 82 -3.07 14.21 -4.05
CA ASN A 82 -2.33 15.40 -3.66
C ASN A 82 -1.08 15.58 -4.54
N ALA A 83 -0.38 14.49 -4.88
CA ALA A 83 0.79 14.54 -5.75
C ALA A 83 0.41 15.03 -7.16
N VAL A 84 -0.67 14.51 -7.75
CA VAL A 84 -1.16 14.98 -9.06
C VAL A 84 -1.47 16.48 -9.03
N GLN A 85 -2.19 16.95 -8.01
CA GLN A 85 -2.56 18.36 -7.86
C GLN A 85 -1.34 19.26 -7.66
N ALA A 86 -0.46 18.92 -6.72
CA ALA A 86 0.72 19.70 -6.40
C ALA A 86 1.73 19.75 -7.56
N CYS A 87 1.93 18.63 -8.26
CA CYS A 87 2.82 18.56 -9.41
C CYS A 87 2.30 19.42 -10.57
N ALA A 88 0.98 19.42 -10.80
CA ALA A 88 0.37 20.28 -11.81
C ALA A 88 0.54 21.77 -11.46
N ALA A 89 0.33 22.16 -10.19
CA ALA A 89 0.48 23.55 -9.74
C ALA A 89 1.94 24.04 -9.78
N ALA A 90 2.90 23.20 -9.36
CA ALA A 90 4.33 23.50 -9.38
C ALA A 90 4.99 23.32 -10.76
N ALA A 91 4.24 22.88 -11.78
CA ALA A 91 4.78 22.47 -13.09
C ALA A 91 5.93 21.43 -12.98
N VAL A 92 5.82 20.50 -12.04
CA VAL A 92 6.79 19.42 -11.82
C VAL A 92 6.28 18.13 -12.45
N PRO A 93 7.03 17.47 -13.36
CA PRO A 93 6.67 16.17 -13.88
C PRO A 93 6.44 15.11 -12.79
N LEU A 94 5.37 14.33 -12.97
CA LEU A 94 4.97 13.24 -12.08
C LEU A 94 4.85 11.92 -12.85
N CYS A 95 5.37 10.83 -12.29
CA CYS A 95 4.95 9.48 -12.64
C CYS A 95 4.58 8.68 -11.38
N ALA A 96 3.67 7.73 -11.53
CA ALA A 96 3.40 6.72 -10.53
C ALA A 96 4.25 5.47 -10.81
N PHE A 97 5.03 5.02 -9.84
CA PHE A 97 5.68 3.71 -9.88
C PHE A 97 4.73 2.70 -9.23
N GLU A 98 3.89 2.09 -10.07
CA GLU A 98 2.81 1.21 -9.63
C GLU A 98 2.80 -0.08 -10.46
N ARG A 99 2.99 -1.20 -9.77
CA ARG A 99 2.88 -2.54 -10.35
C ARG A 99 1.43 -2.91 -10.72
N PRO A 100 1.23 -3.88 -11.62
CA PRO A 100 -0.10 -4.39 -11.96
C PRO A 100 -0.88 -4.91 -10.73
N ALA A 101 -2.21 -4.85 -10.79
CA ALA A 101 -3.06 -5.51 -9.81
C ALA A 101 -2.90 -7.03 -9.90
N TRP A 102 -3.03 -7.74 -8.78
CA TRP A 102 -3.08 -9.20 -8.83
C TRP A 102 -4.31 -9.65 -9.62
N GLN A 103 -4.12 -10.71 -10.40
CA GLN A 103 -5.16 -11.40 -11.15
C GLN A 103 -5.43 -12.75 -10.49
N ALA A 104 -6.68 -13.18 -10.51
CA ALA A 104 -7.05 -14.50 -10.01
C ALA A 104 -6.42 -15.58 -10.91
N ALA A 105 -5.83 -16.59 -10.29
CA ALA A 105 -5.35 -17.81 -10.94
C ALA A 105 -6.36 -18.95 -10.76
N GLU A 106 -6.11 -20.07 -11.44
CA GLU A 106 -6.91 -21.28 -11.23
C GLU A 106 -6.93 -21.70 -9.75
N GLY A 107 -8.11 -22.06 -9.24
CA GLY A 107 -8.33 -22.40 -7.83
C GLY A 107 -8.58 -21.19 -6.90
N ASP A 108 -8.35 -19.96 -7.35
CA ASP A 108 -8.70 -18.78 -6.56
C ASP A 108 -10.21 -18.58 -6.46
N ARG A 109 -10.69 -18.29 -5.24
CA ARG A 109 -12.10 -18.01 -4.94
C ARG A 109 -12.29 -16.53 -4.58
N TRP A 110 -12.11 -15.65 -5.55
CA TRP A 110 -12.16 -14.20 -5.29
C TRP A 110 -13.56 -13.63 -5.49
N LEU A 111 -13.98 -12.80 -4.54
CA LEU A 111 -15.13 -11.91 -4.65
C LEU A 111 -14.63 -10.48 -4.70
N HIS A 112 -14.85 -9.80 -5.81
CA HIS A 112 -14.38 -8.43 -6.02
C HIS A 112 -15.36 -7.40 -5.42
N THR A 113 -14.81 -6.38 -4.76
CA THR A 113 -15.57 -5.22 -4.27
C THR A 113 -14.82 -3.94 -4.57
N ASP A 114 -15.50 -2.82 -4.80
CA ASP A 114 -14.82 -1.55 -5.16
C ASP A 114 -14.50 -0.67 -3.95
N SER A 115 -14.92 -1.09 -2.74
CA SER A 115 -14.74 -0.31 -1.52
C SER A 115 -14.61 -1.19 -0.27
N ILE A 116 -14.17 -0.56 0.82
CA ILE A 116 -14.16 -1.18 2.16
C ILE A 116 -15.59 -1.55 2.56
N ASP A 117 -16.56 -0.67 2.35
CA ASP A 117 -17.95 -0.92 2.73
C ASP A 117 -18.55 -2.08 1.91
N GLY A 118 -18.20 -2.18 0.62
CA GLY A 118 -18.54 -3.34 -0.19
C GLY A 118 -17.94 -4.64 0.35
N ALA A 119 -16.71 -4.59 0.88
CA ALA A 119 -16.09 -5.74 1.51
C ALA A 119 -16.76 -6.16 2.83
N VAL A 120 -17.22 -5.19 3.62
CA VAL A 120 -18.01 -5.44 4.83
C VAL A 120 -19.36 -6.06 4.47
N ALA A 121 -20.04 -5.55 3.44
CA ALA A 121 -21.32 -6.08 2.96
C ALA A 121 -21.20 -7.49 2.38
N ALA A 122 -20.05 -7.82 1.79
CA ALA A 122 -19.74 -9.13 1.23
C ALA A 122 -19.47 -10.23 2.28
N LEU A 123 -19.26 -9.87 3.55
CA LEU A 123 -19.12 -10.84 4.63
C LEU A 123 -20.47 -11.50 4.95
N PRO A 124 -20.47 -12.81 5.30
CA PRO A 124 -21.70 -13.52 5.64
C PRO A 124 -22.40 -12.91 6.85
N ASP A 125 -23.69 -13.19 7.03
CA ASP A 125 -24.39 -12.77 8.24
C ASP A 125 -24.08 -13.67 9.45
N ALA A 126 -23.85 -14.96 9.20
CA ALA A 126 -23.45 -15.91 10.24
C ALA A 126 -22.03 -15.61 10.77
N PRO A 127 -21.74 -15.89 12.05
CA PRO A 127 -20.40 -15.75 12.61
C PRO A 127 -19.33 -16.46 11.76
N ALA A 128 -18.22 -15.78 11.54
CA ALA A 128 -17.13 -16.23 10.69
C ALA A 128 -15.80 -15.84 11.32
N ARG A 129 -14.71 -16.45 10.86
CA ARG A 129 -13.34 -16.15 11.29
C ARG A 129 -12.63 -15.48 10.13
N VAL A 130 -12.44 -14.17 10.22
CA VAL A 130 -12.08 -13.32 9.08
C VAL A 130 -10.66 -12.79 9.27
N PHE A 131 -9.78 -13.06 8.32
CA PHE A 131 -8.47 -12.44 8.28
C PHE A 131 -8.53 -11.09 7.55
N LEU A 132 -8.48 -10.00 8.30
CA LEU A 132 -8.44 -8.64 7.77
C LEU A 132 -6.99 -8.26 7.41
N ALA A 133 -6.55 -8.69 6.23
CA ALA A 133 -5.22 -8.39 5.71
C ALA A 133 -5.13 -7.00 5.05
N ILE A 134 -5.70 -5.98 5.73
CA ILE A 134 -5.86 -4.60 5.23
C ILE A 134 -5.06 -3.55 6.02
N GLY A 135 -4.33 -3.98 7.05
CA GLY A 135 -3.60 -3.15 8.00
C GLY A 135 -4.49 -2.51 9.06
N LYS A 136 -3.97 -1.49 9.76
CA LYS A 136 -4.71 -0.79 10.84
C LYS A 136 -5.73 0.24 10.37
N GLN A 137 -5.63 0.68 9.11
CA GLN A 137 -6.56 1.66 8.56
C GLN A 137 -7.84 0.97 8.12
N ASN A 138 -8.98 1.62 8.38
CA ASN A 138 -10.33 1.19 8.00
C ASN A 138 -10.88 -0.02 8.79
N LEU A 139 -10.39 -0.24 10.01
CA LEU A 139 -10.93 -1.29 10.89
C LEU A 139 -12.33 -0.93 11.42
N THR A 140 -12.62 0.36 11.61
CA THR A 140 -13.90 0.84 12.14
C THR A 140 -15.09 0.41 11.29
N GLN A 141 -14.96 0.36 9.97
CA GLN A 141 -16.03 -0.08 9.07
C GLN A 141 -16.48 -1.53 9.36
N PHE A 142 -15.55 -2.41 9.79
CA PHE A 142 -15.87 -3.80 10.12
C PHE A 142 -16.62 -3.94 11.45
N ALA A 143 -16.72 -2.87 12.26
CA ALA A 143 -17.56 -2.87 13.46
C ALA A 143 -19.05 -3.01 13.14
N ALA A 144 -19.47 -2.75 11.89
CA ALA A 144 -20.83 -3.01 11.42
C ALA A 144 -21.20 -4.50 11.36
N LYS A 145 -20.21 -5.41 11.42
CA LYS A 145 -20.40 -6.87 11.49
C LYS A 145 -19.69 -7.40 12.75
N PRO A 146 -20.19 -7.09 13.96
CA PRO A 146 -19.50 -7.39 15.23
C PRO A 146 -19.52 -8.88 15.60
N GLN A 147 -20.37 -9.69 14.95
CA GLN A 147 -20.51 -11.11 15.22
C GLN A 147 -19.34 -11.97 14.73
N HIS A 148 -18.46 -11.41 13.90
CA HIS A 148 -17.28 -12.12 13.41
C HIS A 148 -16.11 -12.05 14.39
N HIS A 149 -15.26 -13.07 14.33
CA HIS A 149 -13.93 -13.02 14.92
C HIS A 149 -12.93 -12.51 13.88
N TYR A 150 -12.21 -11.44 14.18
CA TYR A 150 -11.27 -10.82 13.25
C TYR A 150 -9.81 -11.09 13.65
N LEU A 151 -9.06 -11.72 12.75
CA LEU A 151 -7.60 -11.74 12.80
C LEU A 151 -7.08 -10.50 12.09
N LEU A 152 -6.27 -9.71 12.78
CA LEU A 152 -5.55 -8.57 12.23
C LEU A 152 -4.07 -8.93 12.10
N ARG A 153 -3.41 -8.38 11.07
CA ARG A 153 -1.95 -8.39 10.98
C ARG A 153 -1.43 -6.96 10.90
N LEU A 154 -0.75 -6.52 11.96
CA LEU A 154 -0.30 -5.14 12.14
C LEU A 154 1.23 -5.08 12.24
N VAL A 155 1.82 -3.97 11.81
CA VAL A 155 3.28 -3.78 11.87
C VAL A 155 3.74 -3.39 13.27
N ASP A 156 2.96 -2.54 13.94
CA ASP A 156 3.22 -2.05 15.29
C ASP A 156 2.01 -2.40 16.17
N GLU A 157 2.22 -2.52 17.47
CA GLU A 157 1.12 -2.70 18.43
C GLU A 157 0.13 -1.53 18.36
N PRO A 158 -1.18 -1.79 18.46
CA PRO A 158 -2.17 -0.72 18.48
C PRO A 158 -2.05 0.07 19.78
N ALA A 159 -1.80 1.39 19.68
CA ALA A 159 -1.70 2.27 20.84
C ALA A 159 -3.05 2.56 21.54
N ALA A 160 -4.16 2.21 20.88
CA ALA A 160 -5.51 2.41 21.37
C ALA A 160 -6.32 1.13 21.17
N ASN A 161 -7.43 1.03 21.90
CA ASN A 161 -8.37 -0.08 21.76
C ASN A 161 -8.86 -0.19 20.31
N LEU A 162 -8.90 -1.42 19.81
CA LEU A 162 -9.41 -1.71 18.48
C LEU A 162 -10.94 -1.57 18.47
N PRO A 163 -11.54 -1.06 17.38
CA PRO A 163 -12.98 -0.80 17.30
C PRO A 163 -13.82 -2.08 17.09
N LEU A 164 -13.25 -3.26 17.36
CA LEU A 164 -13.82 -4.56 17.01
C LEU A 164 -13.89 -5.44 18.26
N PRO A 165 -15.06 -5.99 18.61
CA PRO A 165 -15.30 -6.63 19.90
C PRO A 165 -14.62 -8.01 20.05
N SER A 166 -14.41 -8.74 18.95
CA SER A 166 -13.69 -10.02 18.94
C SER A 166 -12.52 -9.97 17.97
N THR A 167 -11.32 -9.75 18.50
CA THR A 167 -10.10 -9.60 17.70
C THR A 167 -8.93 -10.39 18.23
N MET A 168 -8.05 -10.78 17.32
CA MET A 168 -6.68 -11.19 17.62
C MET A 168 -5.71 -10.44 16.71
N VAL A 169 -4.55 -10.06 17.24
CA VAL A 169 -3.55 -9.29 16.52
C VAL A 169 -2.27 -10.11 16.37
N GLU A 170 -1.86 -10.32 15.12
CA GLU A 170 -0.53 -10.79 14.78
C GLU A 170 0.36 -9.57 14.51
N ILE A 171 1.39 -9.36 15.32
CA ILE A 171 2.39 -8.32 15.09
C ILE A 171 3.45 -8.88 14.14
N ALA A 172 3.42 -8.45 12.88
CA ALA A 172 4.35 -8.94 11.87
C ALA A 172 4.54 -7.92 10.74
N ARG A 173 5.75 -7.93 10.18
CA ARG A 173 6.14 -7.13 9.02
C ARG A 173 6.57 -8.07 7.90
N GLY A 174 6.12 -7.80 6.69
CA GLY A 174 6.52 -8.57 5.51
C GLY A 174 7.99 -8.35 5.11
N PRO A 175 8.47 -9.04 4.07
CA PRO A 175 7.68 -9.90 3.18
C PRO A 175 7.19 -11.17 3.88
N PHE A 176 6.00 -11.65 3.48
CA PHE A 176 5.40 -12.87 4.01
C PHE A 176 5.59 -14.02 3.02
N ASP A 177 5.73 -15.25 3.52
CA ASP A 177 5.80 -16.46 2.72
C ASP A 177 4.54 -17.33 2.86
N VAL A 178 4.34 -18.24 1.90
CA VAL A 178 3.12 -19.06 1.77
C VAL A 178 2.98 -20.02 2.95
N ALA A 179 4.08 -20.60 3.45
CA ALA A 179 4.04 -21.56 4.54
C ALA A 179 3.60 -20.88 5.85
N GLY A 180 4.14 -19.69 6.13
CA GLY A 180 3.77 -18.85 7.26
C GLY A 180 2.30 -18.40 7.20
N ASP A 181 1.85 -17.89 6.04
CA ASP A 181 0.45 -17.47 5.88
C ASP A 181 -0.52 -18.66 5.97
N THR A 182 -0.13 -19.85 5.48
CA THR A 182 -0.92 -21.08 5.62
C THR A 182 -1.02 -21.53 7.08
N ALA A 183 0.11 -21.54 7.80
CA ALA A 183 0.16 -21.90 9.21
C ALA A 183 -0.67 -20.93 10.07
N LEU A 184 -0.57 -19.63 9.78
CA LEU A 184 -1.38 -18.59 10.42
C LEU A 184 -2.88 -18.85 10.20
N MET A 185 -3.30 -19.03 8.94
CA MET A 185 -4.72 -19.26 8.62
C MET A 185 -5.27 -20.52 9.30
N ARG A 186 -4.49 -21.62 9.32
CA ARG A 186 -4.86 -22.86 10.02
C ARG A 186 -4.95 -22.66 11.54
N ARG A 187 -3.92 -22.06 12.15
CA ARG A 187 -3.86 -21.79 13.60
C ARG A 187 -5.07 -20.99 14.09
N HIS A 188 -5.50 -20.00 13.30
CA HIS A 188 -6.64 -19.17 13.66
C HIS A 188 -7.96 -19.67 13.08
N GLY A 189 -8.01 -20.81 12.40
CA GLY A 189 -9.22 -21.37 11.78
C GLY A 189 -9.90 -20.38 10.83
N ILE A 190 -9.12 -19.67 10.01
CA ILE A 190 -9.64 -18.63 9.12
C ILE A 190 -10.58 -19.24 8.08
N THR A 191 -11.70 -18.55 7.87
CA THR A 191 -12.76 -18.94 6.93
C THR A 191 -12.86 -17.97 5.74
N HIS A 192 -12.44 -16.72 5.92
CA HIS A 192 -12.51 -15.67 4.90
C HIS A 192 -11.27 -14.79 5.00
N VAL A 193 -10.73 -14.36 3.87
CA VAL A 193 -9.66 -13.37 3.80
C VAL A 193 -10.20 -12.10 3.17
N VAL A 194 -9.98 -10.95 3.80
CA VAL A 194 -10.23 -9.64 3.19
C VAL A 194 -8.90 -9.00 2.84
N ALA A 195 -8.72 -8.64 1.57
CA ALA A 195 -7.46 -8.12 1.06
C ALA A 195 -7.66 -6.91 0.15
N LYS A 196 -6.76 -5.93 0.26
CA LYS A 196 -6.59 -4.85 -0.71
C LYS A 196 -5.81 -5.38 -1.91
N ASN A 197 -6.25 -5.12 -3.15
CA ASN A 197 -5.53 -5.53 -4.35
C ASN A 197 -4.27 -4.67 -4.60
N ALA A 198 -3.27 -4.86 -3.75
CA ALA A 198 -2.03 -4.12 -3.76
C ALA A 198 -1.11 -4.55 -4.93
N GLY A 199 -1.20 -5.78 -5.42
CA GLY A 199 -0.39 -6.27 -6.55
C GLY A 199 1.08 -6.60 -6.23
N GLY A 200 1.50 -6.56 -4.96
CA GLY A 200 2.93 -6.59 -4.60
C GLY A 200 3.42 -7.92 -4.07
N ALA A 201 4.60 -8.36 -4.49
CA ALA A 201 5.12 -9.67 -4.09
C ALA A 201 5.17 -9.87 -2.56
N GLY A 202 5.56 -8.84 -1.80
CA GLY A 202 5.76 -8.93 -0.35
C GLY A 202 4.51 -9.27 0.48
N ALA A 203 3.31 -9.17 -0.09
CA ALA A 203 2.06 -9.55 0.59
C ALA A 203 1.19 -10.52 -0.23
N ALA A 204 1.73 -11.12 -1.30
CA ALA A 204 0.99 -12.04 -2.15
C ALA A 204 0.77 -13.42 -1.50
N ALA A 205 1.62 -13.80 -0.54
CA ALA A 205 1.58 -15.10 0.14
C ALA A 205 0.20 -15.50 0.66
N LYS A 206 -0.55 -14.58 1.29
CA LYS A 206 -1.92 -14.84 1.77
C LYS A 206 -2.88 -15.30 0.67
N LEU A 207 -2.67 -14.90 -0.58
CA LEU A 207 -3.54 -15.30 -1.68
C LEU A 207 -3.28 -16.74 -2.07
N SER A 208 -2.01 -17.13 -2.19
CA SER A 208 -1.63 -18.53 -2.39
C SER A 208 -2.05 -19.41 -1.22
N ALA A 209 -1.83 -18.97 0.03
CA ALA A 209 -2.29 -19.70 1.21
C ALA A 209 -3.81 -19.86 1.26
N ALA A 210 -4.57 -18.82 0.89
CA ALA A 210 -6.02 -18.91 0.78
C ALA A 210 -6.45 -19.92 -0.30
N ARG A 211 -5.77 -19.94 -1.45
CA ARG A 211 -5.99 -20.92 -2.52
C ARG A 211 -5.75 -22.35 -2.05
N ASP A 212 -4.60 -22.60 -1.42
CA ASP A 212 -4.22 -23.94 -0.92
C ASP A 212 -5.20 -24.46 0.15
N LEU A 213 -5.87 -23.54 0.87
CA LEU A 213 -6.90 -23.83 1.87
C LEU A 213 -8.33 -23.74 1.31
N ALA A 214 -8.49 -23.48 0.01
CA ALA A 214 -9.78 -23.26 -0.66
C ALA A 214 -10.66 -22.17 0.01
N LEU A 215 -10.05 -21.16 0.60
CA LEU A 215 -10.73 -20.07 1.30
C LEU A 215 -11.17 -18.96 0.33
N PRO A 216 -12.38 -18.39 0.50
CA PRO A 216 -12.79 -17.20 -0.23
C PRO A 216 -11.94 -15.98 0.15
N VAL A 217 -11.59 -15.19 -0.86
CA VAL A 217 -10.91 -13.90 -0.71
C VAL A 217 -11.84 -12.79 -1.17
N ILE A 218 -12.23 -11.91 -0.26
CA ILE A 218 -12.91 -10.66 -0.58
C ILE A 218 -11.82 -9.65 -0.98
N MET A 219 -11.72 -9.42 -2.29
CA MET A 219 -10.68 -8.62 -2.91
C MET A 219 -11.18 -7.21 -3.19
N ILE A 220 -10.65 -6.25 -2.44
CA ILE A 220 -10.98 -4.83 -2.59
C ILE A 220 -10.18 -4.26 -3.78
N GLY A 221 -10.88 -3.67 -4.73
CA GLY A 221 -10.35 -2.95 -5.88
C GLY A 221 -9.56 -1.71 -5.48
N ARG A 222 -8.66 -1.28 -6.37
CA ARG A 222 -7.86 -0.07 -6.14
C ARG A 222 -8.79 1.16 -6.17
N PRO A 223 -8.62 2.12 -5.26
CA PRO A 223 -9.36 3.38 -5.31
C PRO A 223 -9.04 4.16 -6.59
N VAL A 224 -9.99 4.99 -7.02
CA VAL A 224 -9.79 5.91 -8.15
C VAL A 224 -8.78 6.99 -7.77
N VAL A 225 -7.81 7.23 -8.66
CA VAL A 225 -6.81 8.29 -8.57
C VAL A 225 -6.85 9.07 -9.89
N PRO A 226 -6.69 10.41 -9.90
CA PRO A 226 -6.59 11.18 -11.13
C PRO A 226 -5.55 10.62 -12.11
N ASN A 227 -5.77 10.82 -13.40
CA ASN A 227 -4.89 10.27 -14.43
C ASN A 227 -3.45 10.82 -14.29
N ARG A 228 -2.48 9.92 -14.44
CA ARG A 228 -1.04 10.22 -14.42
C ARG A 228 -0.27 9.10 -15.13
N PRO A 229 0.93 9.36 -15.69
CA PRO A 229 1.77 8.31 -16.25
C PRO A 229 2.08 7.23 -15.21
N ILE A 230 1.84 5.96 -15.57
CA ILE A 230 2.18 4.80 -14.74
C ILE A 230 3.41 4.10 -15.32
N LYS A 231 4.32 3.72 -14.45
CA LYS A 231 5.51 2.91 -14.76
C LYS A 231 5.43 1.63 -13.92
N GLY A 232 5.53 0.48 -14.57
CA GLY A 232 5.33 -0.83 -13.94
C GLY A 232 6.59 -1.42 -13.29
N ASN A 233 7.77 -0.88 -13.64
CA ASN A 233 9.07 -1.38 -13.17
C ASN A 233 10.11 -0.25 -13.06
N VAL A 234 11.24 -0.55 -12.42
CA VAL A 234 12.34 0.42 -12.20
C VAL A 234 12.92 0.93 -13.53
N ALA A 235 13.09 0.07 -14.53
CA ALA A 235 13.68 0.48 -15.81
C ALA A 235 12.81 1.54 -16.52
N GLU A 236 11.49 1.39 -16.49
CA GLU A 236 10.55 2.37 -17.03
C GLU A 236 10.58 3.70 -16.28
N VAL A 237 10.75 3.69 -14.96
CA VAL A 237 10.92 4.92 -14.16
C VAL A 237 12.25 5.60 -14.49
N MET A 238 13.34 4.85 -14.56
CA MET A 238 14.67 5.40 -14.88
C MET A 238 14.72 5.98 -16.30
N ALA A 239 14.07 5.32 -17.26
CA ALA A 239 13.91 5.86 -18.62
C ALA A 239 13.10 7.17 -18.61
N TRP A 240 12.01 7.23 -17.85
CA TRP A 240 11.22 8.45 -17.70
C TRP A 240 12.02 9.61 -17.09
N LEU A 241 12.84 9.34 -16.07
CA LEU A 241 13.72 10.32 -15.43
C LEU A 241 14.86 10.83 -16.33
N SER A 242 15.21 10.06 -17.37
CA SER A 242 16.28 10.43 -18.30
C SER A 242 15.86 11.45 -19.36
N HIS A 243 14.55 11.69 -19.52
CA HIS A 243 14.05 12.75 -20.39
C HIS A 243 14.03 14.09 -19.63
N PRO A 244 14.58 15.18 -20.19
CA PRO A 244 14.47 16.48 -19.55
C PRO A 244 13.01 16.86 -19.37
N ALA A 245 12.69 17.47 -18.22
CA ALA A 245 11.40 18.13 -18.00
C ALA A 245 11.19 19.14 -19.14
N ALA A 246 10.12 18.94 -19.91
CA ALA A 246 9.78 19.80 -21.05
C ALA A 246 9.33 21.19 -20.58
#